data_AF-A0A954NVS2-F1
#
_entry.id   AF-A0A954NVS2-F1
#
_cell.length_a   1.000
_cell.length_b   1.000
_cell.length_c   1.000
_cell.angle_alpha   90.00
_cell.angle_beta   90.00
_cell.angle_gamma   90.00
#
_symmetry.space_group_name_H-M   'P 1'
#
loop_
_entity.id
_entity.type
_entity.pdbx_description
1 polymer ?
#
loop_
_entity_poly.entity_id
_entity_poly.type
_entity_poly.pdbx_seq_one_letter_code
_entity_poly.pdbx_strand_id
1 'polypeptide(L)'
;MFRPSSVWGPGVLLLLISASVTAAELSVETPEGRLDLLKQQIAAGEMGPALATARQASDVAERSALLEMVADAQMNTGDFGAALGAARSIPDAEVRDRTQRQRAELQSLNGGNGAQFQQLIDLIQENTEGPWQDIDGIGGTTTWEPNGVRVDPLGLLARLSAREQTGRLEALGVRSRQADLQKDMAQPSELRMVSLTRLERAVSERLASGQPVVESMLRMAGLTEVHYVFVYPDAGEVVIAGPAEGWKYTANGDTVGVESEHPTLQLDDLVTVLRTFSPEGESVFGCSINPRQDGLKDLKQFVETSQSNGPLDSRRTNRWMKTLGEKLGRQDIEIYGVPADSRAARVIVEADYRMKLIGIG
;
A
#
# COMPACT_ATOMS: atom_id res chain seq x y z
N MET A 1 -34.27 -63.67 -30.86
CA MET A 1 -35.61 -64.10 -31.32
C MET A 1 -36.56 -62.92 -31.16
N PHE A 2 -37.24 -62.54 -32.26
CA PHE A 2 -38.39 -61.63 -32.42
C PHE A 2 -38.78 -60.56 -31.35
N ARG A 3 -38.96 -59.31 -31.83
CA ARG A 3 -39.86 -58.28 -31.25
C ARG A 3 -41.33 -58.60 -31.58
N PRO A 4 -42.30 -58.09 -30.80
CA PRO A 4 -43.18 -57.00 -31.29
C PRO A 4 -43.54 -55.93 -30.19
N SER A 5 -43.48 -54.61 -30.45
CA SER A 5 -44.60 -53.65 -30.70
C SER A 5 -45.63 -53.47 -29.54
N SER A 6 -45.66 -52.38 -28.75
CA SER A 6 -46.47 -51.11 -28.89
C SER A 6 -48.00 -51.25 -28.57
N VAL A 7 -48.81 -50.29 -28.06
CA VAL A 7 -48.85 -48.79 -28.13
C VAL A 7 -49.59 -48.16 -26.89
N TRP A 8 -49.01 -47.15 -26.20
CA TRP A 8 -49.64 -46.11 -25.31
C TRP A 8 -50.45 -46.57 -24.06
N GLY A 9 -50.68 -45.77 -23.00
CA GLY A 9 -50.48 -44.32 -22.79
C GLY A 9 -50.29 -43.91 -21.30
N PRO A 10 -50.43 -42.61 -20.95
CA PRO A 10 -49.83 -42.02 -19.75
C PRO A 10 -50.71 -42.06 -18.48
N GLY A 11 -50.10 -42.17 -17.30
CA GLY A 11 -50.81 -42.08 -16.02
C GLY A 11 -49.89 -41.88 -14.80
N VAL A 12 -50.03 -40.71 -14.17
CA VAL A 12 -49.64 -40.41 -12.77
C VAL A 12 -48.14 -40.54 -12.42
N LEU A 13 -47.35 -39.55 -12.83
CA LEU A 13 -46.11 -39.13 -12.14
C LEU A 13 -46.35 -37.75 -11.50
N LEU A 14 -47.04 -37.69 -10.34
CA LEU A 14 -47.25 -36.42 -9.64
C LEU A 14 -47.77 -36.60 -8.20
N LEU A 15 -46.89 -36.85 -7.21
CA LEU A 15 -47.13 -36.52 -5.78
C LEU A 15 -45.94 -36.71 -4.81
N LEU A 16 -44.70 -36.34 -5.18
CA LEU A 16 -43.56 -36.29 -4.23
C LEU A 16 -42.63 -35.07 -4.40
N ILE A 17 -43.16 -33.92 -4.85
CA ILE A 17 -42.41 -32.65 -4.92
C ILE A 17 -42.99 -31.58 -3.97
N SER A 18 -44.25 -31.71 -3.54
CA SER A 18 -44.94 -30.71 -2.71
C SER A 18 -44.54 -30.70 -1.23
N ALA A 19 -43.90 -31.74 -0.70
CA ALA A 19 -43.48 -31.80 0.71
C ALA A 19 -42.16 -31.08 1.00
N SER A 20 -41.26 -30.99 0.00
CA SER A 20 -39.92 -30.44 0.16
C SER A 20 -39.91 -28.91 0.17
N VAL A 21 -40.79 -28.29 -0.63
CA VAL A 21 -40.88 -26.82 -0.75
C VAL A 21 -41.49 -26.20 0.50
N THR A 22 -42.55 -26.80 1.05
CA THR A 22 -43.19 -26.33 2.29
C THR A 22 -42.24 -26.33 3.49
N ALA A 23 -41.33 -27.30 3.60
CA ALA A 23 -40.37 -27.36 4.71
C ALA A 23 -39.33 -26.23 4.66
N ALA A 24 -38.95 -25.78 3.45
CA ALA A 24 -38.01 -24.69 3.26
C ALA A 24 -38.66 -23.32 3.51
N GLU A 25 -39.93 -23.11 3.10
CA GLU A 25 -40.64 -21.86 3.38
C GLU A 25 -40.99 -21.71 4.87
N LEU A 26 -41.40 -22.80 5.55
CA LEU A 26 -41.67 -22.77 6.99
C LEU A 26 -40.43 -22.53 7.86
N SER A 27 -39.21 -22.87 7.40
CA SER A 27 -38.01 -22.63 8.22
C SER A 27 -37.72 -21.13 8.36
N VAL A 28 -37.95 -20.33 7.31
CA VAL A 28 -37.71 -18.88 7.29
C VAL A 28 -38.66 -18.09 8.20
N GLU A 29 -39.80 -18.65 8.62
CA GLU A 29 -40.65 -18.02 9.63
C GLU A 29 -40.10 -18.14 11.06
N THR A 30 -39.16 -19.06 11.30
CA THR A 30 -38.52 -19.25 12.62
C THR A 30 -37.31 -18.33 12.82
N PRO A 31 -36.97 -17.94 14.07
CA PRO A 31 -35.76 -17.16 14.34
C PRO A 31 -34.46 -17.84 13.88
N GLU A 32 -34.38 -19.17 14.02
CA GLU A 32 -33.21 -19.95 13.61
C GLU A 32 -33.05 -19.98 12.08
N GLY A 33 -34.14 -20.21 11.34
CA GLY A 33 -34.11 -20.18 9.88
C GLY A 33 -33.90 -18.78 9.28
N ARG A 34 -34.38 -17.71 9.93
CA ARG A 34 -34.00 -16.33 9.55
C ARG A 34 -32.51 -16.08 9.74
N LEU A 35 -31.95 -16.52 10.86
CA LEU A 35 -30.53 -16.38 11.15
C LEU A 35 -29.67 -17.15 10.11
N ASP A 36 -30.04 -18.37 9.76
CA ASP A 36 -29.28 -19.18 8.80
C ASP A 36 -29.44 -18.68 7.35
N LEU A 37 -30.62 -18.22 6.94
CA LEU A 37 -30.82 -17.54 5.65
C LEU A 37 -29.97 -16.26 5.57
N LEU A 38 -29.95 -15.45 6.64
CA LEU A 38 -29.18 -14.21 6.69
C LEU A 38 -27.66 -14.46 6.63
N LYS A 39 -27.15 -15.51 7.28
CA LYS A 39 -25.74 -15.94 7.12
C LYS A 39 -25.43 -16.34 5.68
N GLN A 40 -26.32 -17.08 5.00
CA GLN A 40 -26.13 -17.47 3.60
C GLN A 40 -26.11 -16.25 2.67
N GLN A 41 -27.03 -15.30 2.88
CA GLN A 41 -27.08 -14.04 2.12
C GLN A 41 -25.81 -13.20 2.33
N ILE A 42 -25.34 -13.07 3.57
CA ILE A 42 -24.08 -12.38 3.89
C ILE A 42 -22.88 -13.09 3.22
N ALA A 43 -22.81 -14.42 3.29
CA ALA A 43 -21.73 -15.19 2.66
C ALA A 43 -21.74 -15.09 1.12
N ALA A 44 -22.91 -14.88 0.51
CA ALA A 44 -23.07 -14.60 -0.91
C ALA A 44 -22.83 -13.12 -1.30
N GLY A 45 -22.60 -12.22 -0.33
CA GLY A 45 -22.47 -10.77 -0.55
C GLY A 45 -23.80 -10.03 -0.74
N GLU A 46 -24.94 -10.69 -0.55
CA GLU A 46 -26.28 -10.17 -0.80
C GLU A 46 -26.82 -9.32 0.37
N MET A 47 -26.19 -8.17 0.63
CA MET A 47 -26.55 -7.28 1.76
C MET A 47 -27.98 -6.73 1.68
N GLY A 48 -28.54 -6.54 0.47
CA GLY A 48 -29.91 -6.08 0.27
C GLY A 48 -30.96 -7.09 0.77
N PRO A 49 -30.93 -8.34 0.28
CA PRO A 49 -31.70 -9.46 0.83
C PRO A 49 -31.48 -9.66 2.34
N ALA A 50 -30.24 -9.59 2.84
CA ALA A 50 -29.96 -9.72 4.28
C ALA A 50 -30.67 -8.66 5.14
N LEU A 51 -30.69 -7.39 4.70
CA LEU A 51 -31.48 -6.33 5.36
C LEU A 51 -32.99 -6.61 5.33
N ALA A 52 -33.50 -7.24 4.27
CA ALA A 52 -34.92 -7.61 4.19
C ALA A 52 -35.25 -8.74 5.17
N THR A 53 -34.44 -9.79 5.23
CA THR A 53 -34.56 -10.92 6.18
C THR A 53 -34.53 -10.41 7.63
N ALA A 54 -33.58 -9.54 7.96
CA ALA A 54 -33.48 -8.95 9.31
C ALA A 54 -34.74 -8.17 9.71
N ARG A 55 -35.36 -7.43 8.78
CA ARG A 55 -36.59 -6.65 9.03
C ARG A 55 -37.85 -7.50 9.22
N GLN A 56 -37.85 -8.75 8.76
CA GLN A 56 -38.99 -9.67 8.92
C GLN A 56 -39.14 -10.19 10.35
N ALA A 57 -38.05 -10.28 11.12
CA ALA A 57 -38.09 -10.67 12.53
C ALA A 57 -39.03 -9.75 13.31
N SER A 58 -40.08 -10.30 13.93
CA SER A 58 -41.08 -9.51 14.69
C SER A 58 -40.61 -9.13 16.08
N ASP A 59 -39.72 -9.93 16.69
CA ASP A 59 -39.13 -9.65 17.98
C ASP A 59 -38.04 -8.57 17.90
N VAL A 60 -37.96 -7.74 18.94
CA VAL A 60 -37.05 -6.58 19.00
C VAL A 60 -35.60 -7.01 19.21
N ALA A 61 -35.34 -8.01 20.05
CA ALA A 61 -33.99 -8.50 20.32
C ALA A 61 -33.45 -9.26 19.10
N GLU A 62 -34.27 -10.14 18.51
CA GLU A 62 -33.95 -10.86 17.28
C GLU A 62 -33.64 -9.89 16.12
N ARG A 63 -34.53 -8.94 15.84
CA ARG A 63 -34.32 -7.93 14.78
C ARG A 63 -33.06 -7.10 15.02
N SER A 64 -32.75 -6.77 16.28
CA SER A 64 -31.55 -6.01 16.63
C SER A 64 -30.27 -6.81 16.37
N ALA A 65 -30.23 -8.09 16.76
CA ALA A 65 -29.08 -8.97 16.52
C ALA A 65 -28.84 -9.24 15.03
N LEU A 66 -29.91 -9.43 14.24
CA LEU A 66 -29.79 -9.63 12.79
C LEU A 66 -29.30 -8.36 12.07
N LEU A 67 -29.77 -7.17 12.47
CA LEU A 67 -29.31 -5.90 11.91
C LEU A 67 -27.88 -5.53 12.36
N GLU A 68 -27.48 -5.92 13.56
CA GLU A 68 -26.10 -5.84 14.04
C GLU A 68 -25.18 -6.66 13.12
N MET A 69 -25.53 -7.93 12.86
CA MET A 69 -24.75 -8.83 11.99
C MET A 69 -24.61 -8.33 10.54
N VAL A 70 -25.69 -7.79 9.94
CA VAL A 70 -25.61 -7.22 8.57
C VAL A 70 -24.69 -6.01 8.52
N ALA A 71 -24.76 -5.15 9.53
CA ALA A 71 -23.95 -3.96 9.59
C ALA A 71 -22.46 -4.28 9.86
N ASP A 72 -22.13 -5.35 10.59
CA ASP A 72 -20.75 -5.86 10.71
C ASP A 72 -20.23 -6.42 9.37
N ALA A 73 -21.08 -7.14 8.64
CA ALA A 73 -20.71 -7.63 7.32
C ALA A 73 -20.42 -6.47 6.34
N GLN A 74 -21.22 -5.40 6.38
CA GLN A 74 -21.00 -4.18 5.59
C GLN A 74 -19.71 -3.43 5.97
N MET A 75 -19.35 -3.39 7.26
CA MET A 75 -18.05 -2.86 7.71
C MET A 75 -16.89 -3.67 7.14
N ASN A 76 -16.97 -5.00 7.18
CA ASN A 76 -15.92 -5.90 6.69
C ASN A 76 -15.72 -5.81 5.16
N THR A 77 -16.75 -5.40 4.41
CA THR A 77 -16.64 -5.11 2.96
C THR A 77 -16.28 -3.66 2.64
N GLY A 78 -16.05 -2.80 3.65
CA GLY A 78 -15.69 -1.39 3.45
C GLY A 78 -16.85 -0.44 3.10
N ASP A 79 -18.11 -0.88 3.21
CA ASP A 79 -19.28 -0.04 2.97
C ASP A 79 -19.76 0.61 4.28
N PHE A 80 -18.96 1.56 4.77
CA PHE A 80 -19.23 2.31 6.00
C PHE A 80 -20.56 3.08 5.96
N GLY A 81 -20.97 3.54 4.77
CA GLY A 81 -22.22 4.27 4.56
C GLY A 81 -23.44 3.37 4.79
N ALA A 82 -23.44 2.18 4.19
CA ALA A 82 -24.49 1.20 4.41
C ALA A 82 -24.49 0.67 5.85
N ALA A 83 -23.31 0.38 6.42
CA ALA A 83 -23.18 -0.09 7.81
C ALA A 83 -23.79 0.88 8.84
N LEU A 84 -23.56 2.20 8.68
CA LEU A 84 -24.22 3.23 9.50
C LEU A 84 -25.73 3.28 9.27
N GLY A 85 -26.20 3.08 8.03
CA GLY A 85 -27.62 2.99 7.70
C GLY A 85 -28.31 1.81 8.38
N ALA A 86 -27.67 0.64 8.35
CA ALA A 86 -28.13 -0.56 9.02
C ALA A 86 -28.12 -0.40 10.55
N ALA A 87 -27.04 0.15 11.13
CA ALA A 87 -26.95 0.48 12.56
C ALA A 87 -28.07 1.43 13.03
N ARG A 88 -28.44 2.44 12.23
CA ARG A 88 -29.57 3.35 12.52
C ARG A 88 -30.93 2.65 12.49
N SER A 89 -31.07 1.52 11.81
CA SER A 89 -32.33 0.77 11.73
C SER A 89 -32.54 -0.23 12.88
N ILE A 90 -31.55 -0.42 13.76
CA ILE A 90 -31.65 -1.25 14.96
C ILE A 90 -32.74 -0.68 15.89
N PRO A 91 -33.79 -1.45 16.26
CA PRO A 91 -34.90 -0.95 17.06
C PRO A 91 -34.52 -0.76 18.54
N ASP A 92 -33.77 -1.70 19.13
CA ASP A 92 -33.29 -1.59 20.50
C ASP A 92 -32.36 -0.38 20.65
N ALA A 93 -32.57 0.43 21.69
CA ALA A 93 -31.85 1.67 21.87
C ALA A 93 -30.42 1.47 22.41
N GLU A 94 -30.21 0.50 23.31
CA GLU A 94 -28.90 0.24 23.90
C GLU A 94 -27.98 -0.44 22.88
N VAL A 95 -28.51 -1.42 22.15
CA VAL A 95 -27.79 -2.05 21.03
C VAL A 95 -27.47 -1.00 19.98
N ARG A 96 -28.46 -0.23 19.49
CA ARG A 96 -28.22 0.83 18.48
C ARG A 96 -27.13 1.81 18.89
N ASP A 97 -27.16 2.31 20.12
CA ASP A 97 -26.17 3.27 20.61
C ASP A 97 -24.77 2.64 20.70
N ARG A 98 -24.65 1.43 21.27
CA ARG A 98 -23.40 0.68 21.34
C ARG A 98 -22.79 0.49 19.96
N THR A 99 -23.57 -0.07 19.03
CA THR A 99 -23.06 -0.46 17.73
C THR A 99 -22.87 0.73 16.78
N GLN A 100 -23.52 1.87 17.02
CA GLN A 100 -23.17 3.13 16.37
C GLN A 100 -21.83 3.70 16.87
N ARG A 101 -21.58 3.69 18.18
CA ARG A 101 -20.31 4.17 18.76
C ARG A 101 -19.13 3.34 18.29
N GLN A 102 -19.22 2.01 18.42
CA GLN A 102 -18.19 1.07 17.97
C GLN A 102 -17.86 1.24 16.47
N ARG A 103 -18.86 1.47 15.63
CA ARG A 103 -18.63 1.68 14.19
C ARG A 103 -18.12 3.08 13.84
N ALA A 104 -18.49 4.12 14.59
CA ALA A 104 -17.88 5.43 14.47
C ALA A 104 -16.41 5.42 14.91
N GLU A 105 -16.06 4.64 15.94
CA GLU A 105 -14.69 4.39 16.39
C GLU A 105 -13.88 3.63 15.32
N LEU A 106 -14.39 2.52 14.81
CA LEU A 106 -13.76 1.77 13.70
C LEU A 106 -13.65 2.59 12.41
N GLN A 107 -14.63 3.45 12.11
CA GLN A 107 -14.56 4.40 11.00
C GLN A 107 -13.49 5.48 11.23
N SER A 108 -13.30 5.94 12.48
CA SER A 108 -12.22 6.90 12.79
C SER A 108 -10.83 6.29 12.67
N LEU A 109 -10.66 4.99 12.95
CA LEU A 109 -9.43 4.23 12.73
C LEU A 109 -9.14 4.02 11.23
N ASN A 110 -10.17 3.89 10.38
CA ASN A 110 -10.06 3.76 8.93
C ASN A 110 -10.29 5.08 8.16
N GLY A 111 -9.99 6.23 8.77
CA GLY A 111 -9.87 7.52 8.07
C GLY A 111 -11.17 8.28 7.74
N GLY A 112 -12.30 7.97 8.37
CA GLY A 112 -13.60 8.59 8.07
C GLY A 112 -14.15 9.53 9.15
N ASN A 113 -14.06 10.85 8.93
CA ASN A 113 -14.94 11.94 9.44
C ASN A 113 -15.40 11.97 10.92
N GLY A 114 -14.78 11.21 11.82
CA GLY A 114 -14.92 11.33 13.28
C GLY A 114 -13.55 11.56 13.90
N ALA A 115 -13.08 12.81 13.90
CA ALA A 115 -11.66 13.07 14.06
C ALA A 115 -11.18 12.99 15.53
N GLN A 116 -10.78 11.78 15.95
CA GLN A 116 -10.20 11.50 17.26
C GLN A 116 -8.73 11.92 17.30
N PHE A 117 -8.48 13.23 17.35
CA PHE A 117 -7.11 13.78 17.30
C PHE A 117 -6.18 13.33 18.43
N GLN A 118 -6.73 12.76 19.52
CA GLN A 118 -5.92 12.11 20.55
C GLN A 118 -5.19 10.88 20.00
N GLN A 119 -5.87 9.99 19.27
CA GLN A 119 -5.23 8.82 18.63
C GLN A 119 -4.13 9.25 17.65
N LEU A 120 -4.30 10.39 16.99
CA LEU A 120 -3.33 10.95 16.05
C LEU A 120 -2.12 11.57 16.78
N ILE A 121 -2.33 12.17 17.96
CA ILE A 121 -1.27 12.61 18.87
C ILE A 121 -0.52 11.41 19.46
N ASP A 122 -1.23 10.37 19.89
CA ASP A 122 -0.67 9.17 20.51
C ASP A 122 0.18 8.41 19.49
N LEU A 123 -0.35 8.17 18.27
CA LEU A 123 0.40 7.57 17.16
C LEU A 123 1.69 8.35 16.86
N ILE A 124 1.66 9.68 16.86
CA ILE A 124 2.84 10.50 16.62
C ILE A 124 3.85 10.40 17.79
N GLN A 125 3.38 10.34 19.04
CA GLN A 125 4.24 10.18 20.23
C GLN A 125 4.86 8.78 20.32
N GLU A 126 4.10 7.73 19.95
CA GLU A 126 4.59 6.34 19.89
C GLU A 126 5.66 6.14 18.81
N ASN A 127 5.68 6.99 17.77
CA ASN A 127 6.60 6.89 16.63
C ASN A 127 7.71 7.98 16.64
N THR A 128 7.93 8.70 17.75
CA THR A 128 9.01 9.69 17.86
C THR A 128 9.69 9.64 19.24
N GLU A 129 10.94 9.15 19.30
CA GLU A 129 11.70 9.06 20.56
C GLU A 129 12.39 10.40 20.91
N GLY A 130 12.24 10.87 22.16
CA GLY A 130 13.04 11.99 22.69
C GLY A 130 12.41 12.77 23.86
N PRO A 131 13.20 13.38 24.76
CA PRO A 131 12.72 14.30 25.79
C PRO A 131 12.65 15.76 25.28
N TRP A 132 11.48 16.38 25.46
CA TRP A 132 11.10 17.70 24.93
C TRP A 132 11.90 18.90 25.48
N GLN A 133 12.49 19.73 24.60
CA GLN A 133 12.99 21.08 24.89
C GLN A 133 12.74 22.03 23.70
N ASP A 134 12.55 23.33 23.99
CA ASP A 134 12.07 24.39 23.08
C ASP A 134 13.13 25.02 22.14
N ILE A 135 12.76 25.34 20.88
CA ILE A 135 13.17 26.50 20.03
C ILE A 135 12.35 26.63 18.70
N ASP A 136 12.32 27.84 18.12
CA ASP A 136 11.41 28.32 17.05
C ASP A 136 11.62 27.80 15.60
N GLY A 137 10.53 27.82 14.77
CA GLY A 137 10.62 28.49 13.44
C GLY A 137 10.03 27.86 12.15
N ILE A 138 8.71 27.98 11.92
CA ILE A 138 7.98 28.23 10.64
C ILE A 138 8.13 27.23 9.44
N GLY A 139 6.98 26.67 8.98
CA GLY A 139 6.85 25.77 7.82
C GLY A 139 6.07 26.30 6.60
N GLY A 140 5.82 25.43 5.60
CA GLY A 140 5.13 25.73 4.33
C GLY A 140 4.46 24.50 3.69
N THR A 141 3.47 24.71 2.81
CA THR A 141 2.48 23.69 2.35
C THR A 141 2.77 23.13 0.95
N THR A 142 2.34 21.89 0.66
CA THR A 142 2.59 21.18 -0.62
C THR A 142 1.33 20.73 -1.36
N THR A 143 1.35 20.79 -2.69
CA THR A 143 0.38 20.18 -3.61
C THR A 143 0.92 18.86 -4.17
N TRP A 144 0.04 17.93 -4.54
CA TRP A 144 0.41 16.61 -5.07
C TRP A 144 0.63 16.62 -6.59
N GLU A 145 1.89 16.38 -6.99
CA GLU A 145 2.26 15.84 -8.30
C GLU A 145 3.32 14.74 -8.05
N PRO A 146 3.27 13.59 -8.75
CA PRO A 146 4.28 12.56 -8.58
C PRO A 146 5.54 12.95 -9.35
N ASN A 147 6.68 13.09 -8.66
CA ASN A 147 8.06 12.88 -9.16
C ASN A 147 9.09 13.22 -8.08
N GLY A 148 9.96 12.26 -7.74
CA GLY A 148 11.31 12.45 -7.17
C GLY A 148 11.47 13.16 -5.82
N VAL A 149 12.56 12.87 -5.12
CA VAL A 149 13.07 13.72 -4.04
C VAL A 149 14.44 14.31 -4.41
N ARG A 150 14.65 15.58 -4.06
CA ARG A 150 15.92 16.30 -4.21
C ARG A 150 16.29 16.95 -2.88
N VAL A 151 17.53 16.77 -2.47
CA VAL A 151 18.12 17.50 -1.33
C VAL A 151 18.77 18.78 -1.86
N ASP A 152 18.48 19.92 -1.25
CA ASP A 152 19.14 21.20 -1.57
C ASP A 152 20.48 21.35 -0.82
N PRO A 153 21.31 22.37 -1.12
CA PRO A 153 22.60 22.57 -0.44
C PRO A 153 22.52 22.86 1.06
N LEU A 154 21.32 23.06 1.62
CA LEU A 154 21.08 23.24 3.06
C LEU A 154 20.55 21.94 3.72
N GLY A 155 20.57 20.81 3.00
CA GLY A 155 20.08 19.53 3.49
C GLY A 155 18.56 19.36 3.45
N LEU A 156 17.81 20.30 2.85
CA LEU A 156 16.35 20.22 2.83
C LEU A 156 15.86 19.32 1.70
N LEU A 157 15.07 18.30 2.04
CA LEU A 157 14.34 17.49 1.08
C LEU A 157 13.17 18.30 0.47
N ALA A 158 13.13 18.33 -0.86
CA ALA A 158 12.04 18.88 -1.66
C ALA A 158 11.61 17.90 -2.76
N ARG A 159 10.34 17.93 -3.17
CA ARG A 159 9.86 17.15 -4.31
C ARG A 159 10.43 17.69 -5.63
N LEU A 160 10.67 16.82 -6.62
CA LEU A 160 11.04 17.24 -7.97
C LEU A 160 9.78 17.62 -8.77
N SER A 161 9.35 18.87 -8.66
CA SER A 161 8.27 19.44 -9.49
C SER A 161 8.65 19.63 -10.97
N ALA A 162 9.90 19.38 -11.35
CA ALA A 162 10.40 19.60 -12.69
C ALA A 162 10.33 18.30 -13.52
N ARG A 163 9.27 18.17 -14.33
CA ARG A 163 9.28 17.30 -15.52
C ARG A 163 10.47 17.70 -16.40
N GLU A 164 11.20 16.75 -17.00
CA GLU A 164 12.33 17.12 -17.88
C GLU A 164 11.81 17.81 -19.15
N GLN A 165 11.91 19.15 -19.21
CA GLN A 165 11.40 19.94 -20.34
C GLN A 165 12.34 19.97 -21.56
N THR A 166 13.60 19.55 -21.40
CA THR A 166 14.63 19.73 -22.43
C THR A 166 14.88 18.51 -23.32
N GLY A 167 14.29 17.34 -23.00
CA GLY A 167 14.54 16.07 -23.70
C GLY A 167 16.03 15.69 -23.82
N ARG A 168 16.87 16.24 -22.95
CA ARG A 168 18.33 16.15 -22.96
C ARG A 168 18.80 14.91 -22.20
N LEU A 169 18.14 14.54 -21.10
CA LEU A 169 18.34 13.25 -20.44
C LEU A 169 17.79 12.12 -21.32
N GLU A 170 16.59 12.29 -21.89
CA GLU A 170 16.07 11.36 -22.89
C GLU A 170 17.03 11.21 -24.08
N ALA A 171 17.50 12.31 -24.68
CA ALA A 171 18.43 12.25 -25.81
C ALA A 171 19.84 11.76 -25.43
N LEU A 172 20.28 11.88 -24.17
CA LEU A 172 21.50 11.24 -23.68
C LEU A 172 21.30 9.73 -23.53
N GLY A 173 20.17 9.32 -22.95
CA GLY A 173 19.80 7.91 -22.77
C GLY A 173 19.49 7.17 -24.08
N VAL A 174 18.93 7.85 -25.09
CA VAL A 174 18.76 7.32 -26.45
C VAL A 174 20.13 7.17 -27.14
N ARG A 175 21.05 8.13 -26.95
CA ARG A 175 22.42 8.04 -27.51
C ARG A 175 23.26 6.95 -26.84
N SER A 176 23.16 6.77 -25.52
CA SER A 176 23.79 5.65 -24.80
C SER A 176 23.20 4.30 -25.24
N ARG A 177 21.86 4.18 -25.33
CA ARG A 177 21.17 2.98 -25.83
C ARG A 177 21.70 2.49 -27.17
N GLN A 178 21.90 3.39 -28.13
CA GLN A 178 22.36 3.02 -29.47
C GLN A 178 23.87 2.70 -29.55
N ALA A 179 24.66 3.14 -28.57
CA ALA A 179 26.11 2.95 -28.56
C ALA A 179 26.55 1.64 -27.86
N ASP A 180 25.92 1.29 -26.72
CA ASP A 180 26.43 0.24 -25.82
C ASP A 180 25.59 -1.06 -25.79
N LEU A 181 24.35 -1.06 -26.30
CA LEU A 181 23.52 -2.27 -26.29
C LEU A 181 23.90 -3.23 -27.41
N GLN A 182 24.57 -4.32 -27.04
CA GLN A 182 24.64 -5.53 -27.85
C GLN A 182 23.21 -6.01 -28.16
N LYS A 183 22.88 -6.33 -29.42
CA LYS A 183 21.50 -6.60 -29.88
C LYS A 183 20.73 -7.62 -29.04
N ASP A 184 21.45 -8.57 -28.45
CA ASP A 184 20.94 -9.63 -27.57
C ASP A 184 20.39 -9.08 -26.23
N MET A 185 21.05 -8.06 -25.66
CA MET A 185 20.64 -7.42 -24.41
C MET A 185 19.38 -6.58 -24.55
N ALA A 186 19.12 -6.05 -25.75
CA ALA A 186 17.93 -5.26 -26.06
C ALA A 186 16.66 -6.10 -26.23
N GLN A 187 16.77 -7.43 -26.36
CA GLN A 187 15.62 -8.34 -26.38
C GLN A 187 15.14 -8.61 -24.95
N PRO A 188 13.82 -8.78 -24.73
CA PRO A 188 13.29 -9.37 -23.50
C PRO A 188 13.79 -10.80 -23.28
N SER A 189 13.94 -11.19 -22.01
CA SER A 189 14.27 -12.54 -21.58
C SER A 189 13.66 -12.79 -20.20
N GLU A 190 12.86 -13.86 -20.07
CA GLU A 190 12.30 -14.33 -18.80
C GLU A 190 13.38 -14.78 -17.80
N LEU A 191 14.57 -15.15 -18.29
CA LEU A 191 15.65 -15.69 -17.46
C LEU A 191 17.02 -15.26 -18.02
N ARG A 192 17.38 -13.99 -17.82
CA ARG A 192 18.75 -13.53 -18.05
C ARG A 192 19.61 -13.88 -16.84
N MET A 193 20.77 -14.48 -17.07
CA MET A 193 21.70 -14.90 -16.03
C MET A 193 22.91 -13.96 -15.97
N VAL A 194 23.17 -13.35 -14.80
CA VAL A 194 24.32 -12.47 -14.58
C VAL A 194 25.21 -13.07 -13.49
N SER A 195 26.38 -13.52 -13.91
CA SER A 195 27.41 -14.04 -12.99
C SER A 195 28.08 -12.87 -12.27
N LEU A 196 27.99 -12.84 -10.94
CA LEU A 196 28.56 -11.78 -10.13
C LEU A 196 30.09 -11.79 -10.16
N THR A 197 30.75 -12.96 -10.15
CA THR A 197 32.22 -13.02 -10.08
C THR A 197 32.88 -12.62 -11.41
N ARG A 198 32.28 -12.98 -12.55
CA ARG A 198 32.74 -12.51 -13.87
C ARG A 198 32.42 -11.03 -14.10
N LEU A 199 31.31 -10.52 -13.55
CA LEU A 199 30.98 -9.10 -13.59
C LEU A 199 31.99 -8.28 -12.78
N GLU A 200 32.28 -8.69 -11.54
CA GLU A 200 33.31 -8.08 -10.69
C GLU A 200 34.67 -8.05 -11.39
N ARG A 201 35.11 -9.19 -11.96
CA ARG A 201 36.38 -9.28 -12.70
C ARG A 201 36.39 -8.32 -13.89
N ALA A 202 35.34 -8.30 -14.70
CA ALA A 202 35.27 -7.43 -15.88
C ALA A 202 35.20 -5.93 -15.51
N VAL A 203 34.56 -5.57 -14.38
CA VAL A 203 34.58 -4.22 -13.82
C VAL A 203 36.00 -3.86 -13.34
N SER A 204 36.66 -4.75 -12.60
CA SER A 204 38.03 -4.57 -12.13
C SER A 204 39.03 -4.35 -13.28
N GLU A 205 38.96 -5.16 -14.33
CA GLU A 205 39.79 -5.02 -15.54
C GLU A 205 39.60 -3.67 -16.25
N ARG A 206 38.36 -3.16 -16.33
CA ARG A 206 38.08 -1.83 -16.89
C ARG A 206 38.65 -0.71 -16.03
N LEU A 207 38.40 -0.74 -14.72
CA LEU A 207 38.90 0.27 -13.79
C LEU A 207 40.44 0.29 -13.76
N ALA A 208 41.09 -0.88 -13.76
CA ALA A 208 42.54 -1.01 -13.81
C ALA A 208 43.15 -0.49 -15.14
N SER A 209 42.40 -0.53 -16.24
CA SER A 209 42.80 0.03 -17.54
C SER A 209 42.36 1.49 -17.75
N GLY A 210 41.81 2.15 -16.72
CA GLY A 210 41.32 3.53 -16.80
C GLY A 210 40.07 3.70 -17.67
N GLN A 211 39.38 2.60 -17.98
CA GLN A 211 38.16 2.61 -18.78
C GLN A 211 36.92 2.76 -17.90
N PRO A 212 35.87 3.47 -18.35
CA PRO A 212 34.61 3.50 -17.64
C PRO A 212 33.94 2.12 -17.62
N VAL A 213 33.20 1.85 -16.55
CA VAL A 213 32.23 0.75 -16.50
C VAL A 213 31.12 1.08 -17.49
N VAL A 214 30.78 0.12 -18.35
CA VAL A 214 29.76 0.31 -19.39
C VAL A 214 28.34 0.21 -18.80
N GLU A 215 27.39 0.91 -19.41
CA GLU A 215 26.00 0.99 -18.93
C GLU A 215 25.36 -0.41 -18.78
N SER A 216 25.71 -1.35 -19.66
CA SER A 216 25.29 -2.75 -19.61
C SER A 216 25.74 -3.50 -18.34
N MET A 217 26.87 -3.12 -17.74
CA MET A 217 27.32 -3.63 -16.45
C MET A 217 26.63 -2.89 -15.29
N LEU A 218 26.52 -1.55 -15.38
CA LEU A 218 25.89 -0.72 -14.35
C LEU A 218 24.41 -1.07 -14.14
N ARG A 219 23.67 -1.39 -15.21
CA ARG A 219 22.24 -1.77 -15.16
C ARG A 219 22.02 -3.29 -15.05
N MET A 220 23.01 -4.05 -14.61
CA MET A 220 22.92 -5.51 -14.39
C MET A 220 22.33 -6.26 -15.61
N ALA A 221 22.80 -5.91 -16.81
CA ALA A 221 22.30 -6.41 -18.09
C ALA A 221 20.78 -6.25 -18.32
N GLY A 222 20.14 -5.25 -17.71
CA GLY A 222 18.71 -4.97 -17.85
C GLY A 222 17.80 -5.85 -16.99
N LEU A 223 18.35 -6.60 -16.02
CA LEU A 223 17.54 -7.32 -15.02
C LEU A 223 16.61 -6.34 -14.30
N THR A 224 15.32 -6.67 -14.21
CA THR A 224 14.34 -5.92 -13.42
C THR A 224 14.14 -6.55 -12.03
N GLU A 225 14.23 -7.87 -11.93
CA GLU A 225 14.01 -8.63 -10.69
C GLU A 225 15.03 -9.77 -10.52
N VAL A 226 15.27 -10.18 -9.27
CA VAL A 226 16.01 -11.41 -8.95
C VAL A 226 15.01 -12.48 -8.55
N HIS A 227 14.79 -13.47 -9.41
CA HIS A 227 13.95 -14.63 -9.11
C HIS A 227 14.77 -15.82 -8.60
N TYR A 228 16.02 -15.93 -9.04
CA TYR A 228 16.89 -17.07 -8.72
C TYR A 228 18.31 -16.62 -8.37
N VAL A 229 18.92 -17.34 -7.43
CA VAL A 229 20.36 -17.28 -7.16
C VAL A 229 20.91 -18.69 -7.32
N PHE A 230 21.81 -18.87 -8.29
CA PHE A 230 22.54 -20.11 -8.51
C PHE A 230 23.93 -19.98 -7.90
N VAL A 231 24.31 -20.93 -7.04
CA VAL A 231 25.63 -21.03 -6.45
C VAL A 231 26.30 -22.29 -6.97
N TYR A 232 27.52 -22.15 -7.49
CA TYR A 232 28.33 -23.25 -8.01
C TYR A 232 29.64 -23.33 -7.20
N PRO A 233 29.67 -24.02 -6.05
CA PRO A 233 30.81 -24.00 -5.13
C PRO A 233 32.11 -24.47 -5.79
N ASP A 234 32.05 -25.55 -6.58
CA ASP A 234 33.22 -26.13 -7.26
C ASP A 234 33.83 -25.18 -8.30
N ALA A 235 33.03 -24.27 -8.86
CA ALA A 235 33.45 -23.24 -9.81
C ALA A 235 33.76 -21.90 -9.13
N GLY A 236 33.48 -21.75 -7.83
CA GLY A 236 33.56 -20.50 -7.10
C GLY A 236 32.63 -19.40 -7.63
N GLU A 237 31.49 -19.77 -8.24
CA GLU A 237 30.63 -18.86 -9.01
C GLU A 237 29.27 -18.61 -8.34
N VAL A 238 28.79 -17.37 -8.41
CA VAL A 238 27.45 -16.96 -7.95
C VAL A 238 26.76 -16.20 -9.07
N VAL A 239 25.57 -16.64 -9.46
CA VAL A 239 24.80 -16.10 -10.58
C VAL A 239 23.42 -15.69 -10.11
N ILE A 240 23.06 -14.43 -10.31
CA ILE A 240 21.66 -13.99 -10.16
C ILE A 240 20.93 -14.14 -11.49
N ALA A 241 19.64 -14.45 -11.45
CA ALA A 241 18.82 -14.53 -12.66
C ALA A 241 17.37 -14.13 -12.41
N GLY A 242 16.72 -13.69 -13.49
CA GLY A 242 15.33 -13.26 -13.51
C GLY A 242 14.96 -12.60 -14.83
N PRO A 243 13.79 -11.95 -14.91
CA PRO A 243 13.36 -11.21 -16.07
C PRO A 243 14.28 -10.03 -16.35
N ALA A 244 14.60 -9.82 -17.63
CA ALA A 244 15.42 -8.72 -18.09
C ALA A 244 15.04 -8.27 -19.50
N GLU A 245 15.22 -7.00 -19.79
CA GLU A 245 14.85 -6.41 -21.07
C GLU A 245 15.73 -5.19 -21.41
N GLY A 246 15.47 -4.55 -22.56
CA GLY A 246 16.02 -3.23 -22.83
C GLY A 246 15.41 -2.19 -21.89
N TRP A 247 16.17 -1.14 -21.54
CA TRP A 247 15.70 -0.08 -20.63
C TRP A 247 15.48 1.28 -21.31
N LYS A 248 14.69 2.12 -20.65
CA LYS A 248 14.47 3.54 -20.95
C LYS A 248 14.71 4.37 -19.68
N TYR A 249 15.03 5.65 -19.84
CA TYR A 249 15.11 6.58 -18.71
C TYR A 249 13.76 7.26 -18.54
N THR A 250 13.29 7.37 -17.30
CA THR A 250 12.15 8.21 -16.95
C THR A 250 12.53 9.70 -17.00
N ALA A 251 11.53 10.58 -16.91
CA ALA A 251 11.78 12.03 -16.79
C ALA A 251 12.62 12.42 -15.55
N ASN A 252 12.74 11.54 -14.55
CA ASN A 252 13.54 11.75 -13.34
C ASN A 252 14.98 11.18 -13.49
N GLY A 253 15.30 10.52 -14.61
CA GLY A 253 16.59 9.90 -14.87
C GLY A 253 16.76 8.48 -14.34
N ASP A 254 15.73 7.88 -13.73
CA ASP A 254 15.76 6.47 -13.33
C ASP A 254 15.59 5.54 -14.55
N THR A 255 16.28 4.40 -14.55
CA THR A 255 16.14 3.38 -15.60
C THR A 255 15.05 2.37 -15.28
N VAL A 256 14.14 2.17 -16.23
CA VAL A 256 13.04 1.21 -16.18
C VAL A 256 13.01 0.37 -17.44
N GLY A 257 12.41 -0.82 -17.39
CA GLY A 257 12.12 -1.66 -18.55
C GLY A 257 11.34 -0.90 -19.63
N VAL A 258 11.58 -1.25 -20.90
CA VAL A 258 10.86 -0.68 -22.04
C VAL A 258 9.40 -1.15 -22.06
N GLU A 259 9.18 -2.44 -21.83
CA GLU A 259 7.90 -3.15 -21.87
C GLU A 259 7.21 -3.20 -20.52
N SER A 260 7.89 -3.61 -19.44
CA SER A 260 7.27 -3.74 -18.11
C SER A 260 7.13 -2.42 -17.34
N GLU A 261 7.99 -1.44 -17.65
CA GLU A 261 8.22 -0.23 -16.83
C GLU A 261 8.74 -0.51 -15.40
N HIS A 262 9.13 -1.76 -15.07
CA HIS A 262 9.77 -2.08 -13.78
C HIS A 262 11.16 -1.44 -13.70
N PRO A 263 11.60 -0.91 -12.54
CA PRO A 263 12.97 -0.42 -12.35
C PRO A 263 14.02 -1.49 -12.67
N THR A 264 15.11 -1.12 -13.34
CA THR A 264 16.24 -2.05 -13.51
C THR A 264 17.10 -2.09 -12.25
N LEU A 265 17.63 -3.28 -11.94
CA LEU A 265 18.67 -3.46 -10.93
C LEU A 265 19.90 -2.61 -11.27
N GLN A 266 20.58 -2.15 -10.22
CA GLN A 266 21.75 -1.29 -10.30
C GLN A 266 22.95 -1.96 -9.63
N LEU A 267 24.10 -1.95 -10.29
CA LEU A 267 25.33 -2.50 -9.73
C LEU A 267 25.74 -1.75 -8.44
N ASP A 268 25.62 -0.42 -8.42
CA ASP A 268 26.00 0.40 -7.27
C ASP A 268 25.13 0.09 -6.03
N ASP A 269 23.81 -0.10 -6.22
CA ASP A 269 22.90 -0.47 -5.13
C ASP A 269 23.12 -1.92 -4.69
N LEU A 270 23.36 -2.85 -5.63
CA LEU A 270 23.69 -4.24 -5.30
C LEU A 270 24.98 -4.31 -4.46
N VAL A 271 26.04 -3.60 -4.86
CA VAL A 271 27.29 -3.53 -4.10
C VAL A 271 27.09 -2.86 -2.74
N THR A 272 26.27 -1.81 -2.67
CA THR A 272 25.96 -1.11 -1.40
C THR A 272 25.24 -2.06 -0.42
N VAL A 273 24.17 -2.72 -0.87
CA VAL A 273 23.39 -3.66 -0.04
C VAL A 273 24.21 -4.90 0.32
N LEU A 274 25.01 -5.47 -0.60
CA LEU A 274 25.90 -6.60 -0.27
C LEU A 274 26.95 -6.23 0.80
N ARG A 275 27.41 -4.98 0.84
CA ARG A 275 28.30 -4.49 1.92
C ARG A 275 27.56 -4.34 3.24
N THR A 276 26.32 -3.84 3.22
CA THR A 276 25.46 -3.75 4.42
C THR A 276 25.27 -5.12 5.09
N PHE A 277 25.09 -6.20 4.30
CA PHE A 277 24.95 -7.58 4.80
C PHE A 277 26.26 -8.39 4.78
N SER A 278 27.42 -7.73 4.68
CA SER A 278 28.70 -8.39 4.86
C SER A 278 28.96 -8.70 6.35
N PRO A 279 29.93 -9.58 6.70
CA PRO A 279 30.27 -9.88 8.09
C PRO A 279 30.72 -8.67 8.94
N GLU A 280 31.08 -7.56 8.28
CA GLU A 280 31.53 -6.30 8.87
C GLU A 280 30.45 -5.19 8.78
N GLY A 281 29.32 -5.47 8.12
CA GLY A 281 28.24 -4.52 7.89
C GLY A 281 27.14 -4.56 8.96
N GLU A 282 26.33 -3.50 9.02
CA GLU A 282 25.27 -3.32 10.03
C GLU A 282 24.16 -4.39 9.96
N SER A 283 24.06 -5.17 8.88
CA SER A 283 23.06 -6.23 8.65
C SER A 283 21.59 -5.77 8.74
N VAL A 284 21.39 -4.46 8.68
CA VAL A 284 20.10 -3.76 8.62
C VAL A 284 20.34 -2.46 7.83
N PHE A 285 19.31 -1.93 7.18
CA PHE A 285 19.33 -0.57 6.64
C PHE A 285 17.94 0.03 6.63
N GLY A 286 17.86 1.35 6.57
CA GLY A 286 16.59 2.05 6.46
C GLY A 286 16.75 3.56 6.54
N CYS A 287 15.61 4.25 6.62
CA CYS A 287 15.54 5.63 7.04
C CYS A 287 14.37 5.83 8.00
N SER A 288 14.40 6.94 8.73
CA SER A 288 13.27 7.44 9.49
C SER A 288 13.11 8.94 9.22
N ILE A 289 11.88 9.36 8.95
CA ILE A 289 11.50 10.78 8.86
C ILE A 289 10.83 11.14 10.18
N ASN A 290 11.57 11.84 11.03
CA ASN A 290 11.30 12.09 12.44
C ASN A 290 10.77 13.50 12.67
N PRO A 291 9.55 13.68 13.22
CA PRO A 291 9.07 14.99 13.65
C PRO A 291 9.99 15.65 14.68
N ARG A 292 10.17 16.96 14.56
CA ARG A 292 10.93 17.73 15.56
C ARG A 292 10.13 17.87 16.85
N GLN A 293 10.83 17.72 17.97
CA GLN A 293 10.27 17.79 19.33
C GLN A 293 9.49 19.11 19.55
N ASP A 294 10.01 20.22 19.03
CA ASP A 294 9.33 21.53 19.03
C ASP A 294 7.99 21.50 18.32
N GLY A 295 7.97 21.03 17.07
CA GLY A 295 6.76 21.02 16.24
C GLY A 295 5.67 20.11 16.81
N LEU A 296 6.06 19.02 17.48
CA LEU A 296 5.17 18.14 18.23
C LEU A 296 4.57 18.80 19.48
N LYS A 297 5.37 19.54 20.26
CA LYS A 297 4.89 20.34 21.40
C LYS A 297 3.88 21.39 20.94
N ASP A 298 4.23 22.10 19.88
CA ASP A 298 3.41 23.16 19.27
C ASP A 298 2.09 22.60 18.70
N LEU A 299 2.14 21.42 18.06
CA LEU A 299 0.99 20.68 17.57
C LEU A 299 0.05 20.29 18.72
N LYS A 300 0.58 19.68 19.78
CA LYS A 300 -0.20 19.22 20.94
C LYS A 300 -0.95 20.37 21.60
N GLN A 301 -0.26 21.47 21.89
CA GLN A 301 -0.87 22.67 22.50
C GLN A 301 -1.98 23.25 21.61
N PHE A 302 -1.80 23.25 20.29
CA PHE A 302 -2.82 23.72 19.35
C PHE A 302 -4.06 22.80 19.30
N VAL A 303 -3.87 21.47 19.33
CA VAL A 303 -5.00 20.51 19.38
C VAL A 303 -5.78 20.63 20.68
N GLU A 304 -5.11 20.68 21.83
CA GLU A 304 -5.75 20.86 23.16
C GLU A 304 -6.57 22.16 23.21
N THR A 305 -5.98 23.27 22.73
CA THR A 305 -6.68 24.56 22.58
C THR A 305 -7.86 24.43 21.62
N SER A 306 -7.73 23.71 20.51
CA SER A 306 -8.84 23.58 19.56
C SER A 306 -9.99 22.73 20.10
N GLN A 307 -9.72 21.64 20.82
CA GLN A 307 -10.75 20.75 21.36
C GLN A 307 -11.58 21.44 22.46
N SER A 308 -10.93 22.24 23.31
CA SER A 308 -11.62 23.06 24.33
C SER A 308 -12.54 24.14 23.74
N ASN A 309 -12.38 24.50 22.46
CA ASN A 309 -13.28 25.42 21.74
C ASN A 309 -14.51 24.71 21.10
N GLY A 310 -14.65 23.39 21.27
CA GLY A 310 -15.78 22.61 20.78
C GLY A 310 -15.65 22.13 19.32
N PRO A 311 -16.69 21.47 18.77
CA PRO A 311 -16.61 20.80 17.47
C PRO A 311 -16.28 21.73 16.30
N LEU A 312 -15.39 21.28 15.41
CA LEU A 312 -15.00 22.01 14.21
C LEU A 312 -16.11 21.98 13.14
N ASP A 313 -16.47 23.15 12.61
CA ASP A 313 -17.28 23.25 11.39
C ASP A 313 -16.45 22.97 10.14
N SER A 314 -17.09 22.49 9.07
CA SER A 314 -16.42 22.06 7.83
C SER A 314 -15.60 23.15 7.11
N ARG A 315 -15.83 24.44 7.39
CA ARG A 315 -15.02 25.55 6.86
C ARG A 315 -13.81 25.85 7.74
N ARG A 316 -13.85 25.50 9.02
CA ARG A 316 -12.70 25.57 9.94
C ARG A 316 -11.74 24.42 9.72
N THR A 317 -12.23 23.20 9.43
CA THR A 317 -11.41 22.00 9.25
C THR A 317 -10.21 22.22 8.32
N ASN A 318 -10.40 22.81 7.13
CA ASN A 318 -9.29 23.02 6.18
C ASN A 318 -8.22 24.00 6.69
N ARG A 319 -8.60 25.08 7.39
CA ARG A 319 -7.62 25.98 8.02
C ARG A 319 -6.93 25.30 9.19
N TRP A 320 -7.70 24.54 9.98
CA TRP A 320 -7.21 23.83 11.14
C TRP A 320 -6.17 22.76 10.75
N MET A 321 -6.43 21.96 9.72
CA MET A 321 -5.46 21.01 9.15
C MET A 321 -4.21 21.71 8.60
N LYS A 322 -4.36 22.87 7.95
CA LYS A 322 -3.20 23.67 7.52
C LYS A 322 -2.34 24.12 8.72
N THR A 323 -2.98 24.60 9.78
CA THR A 323 -2.29 25.02 11.01
C THR A 323 -1.67 23.85 11.76
N LEU A 324 -2.24 22.63 11.73
CA LEU A 324 -1.55 21.43 12.20
C LEU A 324 -0.22 21.22 11.46
N GLY A 325 -0.23 21.23 10.12
CA GLY A 325 0.98 21.03 9.32
C GLY A 325 2.02 22.13 9.54
N GLU A 326 1.58 23.38 9.68
CA GLU A 326 2.44 24.52 10.03
C GLU A 326 3.06 24.38 11.43
N LYS A 327 2.34 23.78 12.38
CA LYS A 327 2.79 23.53 13.76
C LYS A 327 3.74 22.34 13.85
N LEU A 328 3.40 21.21 13.23
CA LEU A 328 4.27 20.02 13.12
C LEU A 328 5.63 20.35 12.49
N GLY A 329 5.64 21.30 11.54
CA GLY A 329 6.87 21.89 11.02
C GLY A 329 7.71 20.94 10.15
N ARG A 330 9.02 21.19 10.10
CA ARG A 330 9.98 20.34 9.38
C ARG A 330 10.30 19.09 10.21
N GLN A 331 10.56 18.00 9.50
CA GLN A 331 10.95 16.72 10.05
C GLN A 331 12.39 16.43 9.61
N ASP A 332 13.17 15.80 10.47
CA ASP A 332 14.55 15.43 10.19
C ASP A 332 14.61 14.01 9.60
N ILE A 333 15.57 13.76 8.73
CA ILE A 333 15.71 12.48 8.02
C ILE A 333 16.99 11.82 8.49
N GLU A 334 16.83 10.68 9.15
CA GLU A 334 17.93 9.83 9.60
C GLU A 334 18.03 8.62 8.67
N ILE A 335 19.27 8.22 8.34
CA ILE A 335 19.57 7.12 7.42
C ILE A 335 20.61 6.24 8.11
N TYR A 336 20.39 4.93 8.10
CA TYR A 336 21.24 3.94 8.77
C TYR A 336 21.47 2.71 7.89
N GLY A 337 22.55 1.96 8.13
CA GLY A 337 22.91 0.76 7.39
C GLY A 337 23.49 0.95 5.98
N VAL A 338 23.30 2.11 5.37
CA VAL A 338 23.85 2.48 4.05
C VAL A 338 24.49 3.87 4.11
N PRO A 339 25.54 4.14 3.29
CA PRO A 339 26.12 5.48 3.18
C PRO A 339 25.07 6.50 2.76
N ALA A 340 24.97 7.63 3.47
CA ALA A 340 23.96 8.66 3.22
C ALA A 340 24.10 9.36 1.84
N ASP A 341 25.26 9.24 1.20
CA ASP A 341 25.56 9.71 -0.16
C ASP A 341 25.31 8.66 -1.26
N SER A 342 24.83 7.46 -0.90
CA SER A 342 24.51 6.39 -1.84
C SER A 342 23.16 6.58 -2.57
N ARG A 343 23.00 5.95 -3.74
CA ARG A 343 21.70 5.87 -4.42
C ARG A 343 20.68 5.11 -3.56
N ALA A 344 21.07 4.01 -2.91
CA ALA A 344 20.24 3.24 -2.01
C ALA A 344 19.58 4.12 -0.93
N ALA A 345 20.37 4.95 -0.23
CA ALA A 345 19.88 5.92 0.75
C ALA A 345 18.78 6.83 0.18
N ARG A 346 19.02 7.41 -1.01
CA ARG A 346 18.02 8.25 -1.71
C ARG A 346 16.73 7.49 -2.03
N VAL A 347 16.83 6.25 -2.50
CA VAL A 347 15.68 5.42 -2.90
C VAL A 347 14.82 5.05 -1.70
N ILE A 348 15.43 4.69 -0.56
CA ILE A 348 14.71 4.34 0.66
C ILE A 348 13.97 5.57 1.22
N VAL A 349 14.63 6.72 1.29
CA VAL A 349 14.02 8.00 1.71
C VAL A 349 12.88 8.40 0.77
N GLU A 350 13.03 8.21 -0.54
CA GLU A 350 11.96 8.47 -1.49
C GLU A 350 10.76 7.52 -1.31
N ALA A 351 11.01 6.25 -1.02
CA ALA A 351 9.96 5.26 -0.76
C ALA A 351 9.19 5.59 0.52
N ASP A 352 9.87 5.79 1.65
CA ASP A 352 9.24 6.15 2.94
C ASP A 352 8.48 7.47 2.83
N TYR A 353 9.08 8.50 2.22
CA TYR A 353 8.40 9.78 1.99
C TYR A 353 7.10 9.62 1.17
N ARG A 354 7.12 8.81 0.10
CA ARG A 354 5.91 8.50 -0.69
C ARG A 354 4.89 7.70 0.11
N MET A 355 5.31 6.71 0.89
CA MET A 355 4.44 5.90 1.74
C MET A 355 3.76 6.74 2.82
N LYS A 356 4.49 7.64 3.49
CA LYS A 356 3.91 8.58 4.46
C LYS A 356 2.88 9.51 3.82
N LEU A 357 3.12 10.02 2.61
CA LEU A 357 2.12 10.83 1.91
C LEU A 357 0.85 10.05 1.57
N ILE A 358 0.98 8.81 1.08
CA ILE A 358 -0.17 7.94 0.77
C ILE A 358 -0.96 7.60 2.04
N GLY A 359 -0.28 7.37 3.17
CA GLY A 359 -0.93 7.09 4.46
C GLY A 359 -1.64 8.29 5.09
N ILE A 360 -1.23 9.53 4.75
CA ILE A 360 -1.83 10.77 5.27
C ILE A 360 -3.04 11.22 4.42
N GLY A 361 -3.05 10.91 3.11
CA GLY A 361 -4.13 11.24 2.17
C GLY A 361 -3.82 12.38 1.20
#